data_AF-A0A955N5U9-F1
#
_entry.id   AF-A0A955N5U9-F1
#
_cell.length_a   1.000
_cell.length_b   1.000
_cell.length_c   1.000
_cell.angle_alpha   90.00
_cell.angle_beta   90.00
_cell.angle_gamma   90.00
#
_symmetry.space_group_name_H-M   'P 1'
#
loop_
_entity.id
_entity.type
_entity.pdbx_description
1 polymer ?
#
loop_
_entity_poly.entity_id
_entity_poly.type
_entity_poly.pdbx_seq_one_letter_code
_entity_poly.pdbx_strand_id
1 'polypeptide(L)'
;MKNLKPQEKPDQASGGLPFFMREIYGVVIGRALKQWSYAAHVRLYMTALLIIVGLGLTGCTKTNHPSQTTPVKSPHDGHTSRTYAFVNGQWFDGQGFSQGTWYAVQGSLTRSRPKSVAQTIDLKGGYVVPPFGEAHTHNVEGAWNIDQVINHYVRDGIFYVKNTTDIPEFVEQIRGKLNTPDSIDVIFAHAGLTGQNGHPIALYEDTLRTHRYEPVIGKREKGWFNG
;
A
#
# COMPACT_ATOMS: atom_id res chain seq x y z
N MET A 1 17.58 22.70 38.91
CA MET A 1 18.73 21.93 38.38
C MET A 1 18.86 20.68 39.23
N LYS A 2 18.51 19.51 38.69
CA LYS A 2 18.64 18.21 39.37
C LYS A 2 19.58 17.34 38.53
N ASN A 3 20.65 16.86 39.15
CA ASN A 3 21.70 16.04 38.55
C ASN A 3 21.14 14.65 38.17
N LEU A 4 21.15 14.33 36.88
CA LEU A 4 20.89 12.98 36.36
C LEU A 4 22.24 12.30 36.11
N LYS A 5 22.40 11.09 36.66
CA LYS A 5 23.57 10.22 36.43
C LYS A 5 23.65 9.81 34.95
N PRO A 6 24.86 9.55 34.41
CA PRO A 6 25.01 9.08 33.03
C PRO A 6 24.37 7.70 32.86
N GLN A 7 23.57 7.54 31.80
CA GLN A 7 23.09 6.22 31.36
C GLN A 7 24.20 5.52 30.58
N GLU A 8 24.51 4.29 30.98
CA GLU A 8 25.40 3.36 30.26
C GLU A 8 24.88 3.07 28.85
N LYS A 9 25.80 3.03 27.90
CA LYS A 9 25.57 2.76 26.49
C LYS A 9 25.56 1.24 26.30
N PRO A 10 24.48 0.61 25.79
CA PRO A 10 24.52 -0.82 25.53
C PRO A 10 25.32 -1.11 24.26
N ASP A 11 26.02 -2.24 24.33
CA ASP A 11 27.03 -2.71 23.40
C ASP A 11 26.59 -2.77 21.94
N GLN A 12 27.47 -2.28 21.06
CA GLN A 12 27.45 -2.57 19.64
C GLN A 12 27.99 -3.97 19.41
N ALA A 13 27.10 -4.97 19.40
CA ALA A 13 27.39 -6.27 18.82
C ALA A 13 26.09 -7.00 18.45
N SER A 14 25.60 -6.80 17.24
CA SER A 14 24.92 -7.87 16.50
C SER A 14 25.15 -7.66 15.01
N GLY A 15 25.80 -8.65 14.40
CA GLY A 15 26.21 -8.62 13.01
C GLY A 15 25.04 -8.31 12.08
N GLY A 16 25.28 -7.40 11.14
CA GLY A 16 24.38 -7.16 10.03
C GLY A 16 24.06 -8.48 9.34
N LEU A 17 22.77 -8.80 9.29
CA LEU A 17 22.28 -9.89 8.45
C LEU A 17 22.73 -9.60 7.00
N PRO A 18 23.36 -10.56 6.31
CA PRO A 18 23.78 -10.35 4.94
C PRO A 18 22.58 -10.02 4.06
N PHE A 19 22.87 -9.23 3.02
CA PHE A 19 22.05 -8.70 1.91
C PHE A 19 21.09 -9.71 1.19
N PHE A 20 20.99 -10.95 1.67
CA PHE A 20 20.42 -12.11 0.98
C PHE A 20 18.93 -12.40 1.28
N MET A 21 18.21 -11.53 1.99
CA MET A 21 16.82 -11.77 2.42
C MET A 21 15.80 -10.77 1.87
N ARG A 22 16.12 -10.00 0.81
CA ARG A 22 15.32 -8.82 0.41
C ARG A 22 14.48 -8.97 -0.86
N GLU A 23 14.59 -10.09 -1.60
CA GLU A 23 13.76 -10.37 -2.80
C GLU A 23 12.61 -11.36 -2.56
N ILE A 24 12.37 -11.82 -1.32
CA ILE A 24 11.36 -12.88 -0.99
C ILE A 24 10.27 -12.40 -0.02
N TYR A 25 9.97 -11.09 0.05
CA TYR A 25 8.87 -10.59 0.89
C TYR A 25 7.52 -10.42 0.16
N GLY A 26 7.42 -10.87 -1.10
CA GLY A 26 6.16 -10.90 -1.86
C GLY A 26 5.44 -12.25 -1.91
N VAL A 27 5.90 -13.28 -1.17
CA VAL A 27 5.17 -14.56 -1.05
C VAL A 27 4.78 -14.75 0.41
N VAL A 28 3.55 -14.40 0.76
CA VAL A 28 2.96 -14.77 2.05
C VAL A 28 2.82 -16.29 2.08
N ILE A 29 3.81 -17.00 2.65
CA ILE A 29 3.68 -18.44 2.95
C ILE A 29 2.76 -18.57 4.16
N GLY A 30 1.46 -18.53 3.93
CA GLY A 30 0.47 -18.88 4.95
C GLY A 30 0.57 -20.37 5.27
N ARG A 31 1.06 -20.74 6.45
CA ARG A 31 0.77 -22.06 7.03
C ARG A 31 -0.71 -22.08 7.39
N ALA A 32 -1.55 -22.64 6.51
CA ALA A 32 -2.95 -22.88 6.80
C ALA A 32 -3.05 -23.95 7.92
N LEU A 33 -3.26 -23.49 9.15
CA LEU A 33 -3.77 -24.36 10.21
C LEU A 33 -5.26 -24.62 9.93
N LYS A 34 -5.49 -25.84 9.50
CA LYS A 34 -6.75 -26.57 9.38
C LYS A 34 -7.79 -26.19 10.43
N GLN A 35 -8.87 -25.50 10.03
CA GLN A 35 -10.20 -25.75 10.58
C GLN A 35 -11.23 -25.81 9.45
N TRP A 36 -11.79 -27.01 9.32
CA TRP A 36 -12.99 -27.32 8.56
C TRP A 36 -14.20 -26.58 9.13
N SER A 37 -15.18 -26.41 8.24
CA SER A 37 -16.58 -26.02 8.49
C SER A 37 -16.85 -24.52 8.44
N TYR A 38 -17.10 -24.00 7.23
CA TYR A 38 -18.22 -23.09 6.93
C TYR A 38 -18.48 -23.13 5.41
N ALA A 39 -18.94 -24.29 4.93
CA ALA A 39 -19.49 -24.46 3.59
C ALA A 39 -20.97 -24.84 3.73
N ALA A 40 -21.78 -23.88 4.14
CA ALA A 40 -23.24 -23.85 3.99
C ALA A 40 -23.70 -22.47 4.48
N HIS A 41 -24.59 -21.80 3.74
CA HIS A 41 -25.26 -20.52 4.06
C HIS A 41 -24.74 -19.23 3.38
N VAL A 42 -24.32 -19.27 2.12
CA VAL A 42 -24.56 -18.14 1.19
C VAL A 42 -24.95 -18.68 -0.19
N ARG A 43 -26.08 -19.41 -0.22
CA ARG A 43 -26.82 -19.74 -1.45
C ARG A 43 -28.29 -19.46 -1.14
N LEU A 44 -28.64 -18.19 -1.10
CA LEU A 44 -29.98 -17.59 -1.20
C LEU A 44 -29.74 -16.08 -1.13
N TYR A 45 -30.47 -15.26 -1.90
CA TYR A 45 -30.32 -13.79 -2.08
C TYR A 45 -29.50 -13.26 -3.28
N MET A 46 -29.57 -13.90 -4.45
CA MET A 46 -29.21 -13.19 -5.70
C MET A 46 -30.12 -13.50 -6.89
N THR A 47 -31.41 -13.66 -6.61
CA THR A 47 -32.49 -13.72 -7.61
C THR A 47 -33.61 -12.81 -7.18
N ALA A 48 -33.46 -11.50 -7.42
CA ALA A 48 -34.56 -10.53 -7.64
C ALA A 48 -34.00 -9.10 -7.76
N LEU A 49 -33.60 -8.69 -8.96
CA LEU A 49 -33.93 -7.38 -9.55
C LEU A 49 -33.17 -7.25 -10.87
N LEU A 50 -33.79 -7.61 -12.00
CA LEU A 50 -33.29 -7.21 -13.32
C LEU A 50 -34.29 -7.53 -14.43
N ILE A 51 -35.49 -6.93 -14.43
CA ILE A 51 -36.27 -6.70 -15.66
C ILE A 51 -37.14 -5.44 -15.48
N ILE A 52 -36.81 -4.37 -16.22
CA ILE A 52 -37.66 -3.54 -17.10
C ILE A 52 -36.67 -2.57 -17.80
N VAL A 53 -36.20 -2.91 -19.02
CA VAL A 53 -36.57 -2.31 -20.33
C VAL A 53 -36.39 -0.77 -20.35
N GLY A 54 -35.63 -0.12 -21.23
CA GLY A 54 -35.19 -0.43 -22.58
C GLY A 54 -35.46 0.81 -23.45
N LEU A 55 -34.44 1.25 -24.20
CA LEU A 55 -34.45 2.16 -25.36
C LEU A 55 -34.74 3.67 -25.14
N GLY A 56 -33.71 4.46 -25.42
CA GLY A 56 -33.76 5.90 -25.73
C GLY A 56 -32.41 6.36 -26.29
N LEU A 57 -32.21 6.21 -27.61
CA LEU A 57 -31.02 6.71 -28.34
C LEU A 57 -31.04 8.24 -28.41
N THR A 58 -29.92 8.91 -28.15
CA THR A 58 -29.14 9.72 -29.13
C THR A 58 -28.23 10.73 -28.44
N GLY A 59 -26.96 10.78 -28.89
CA GLY A 59 -26.18 12.02 -28.96
C GLY A 59 -25.39 12.45 -27.72
N CYS A 60 -24.24 11.81 -27.46
CA CYS A 60 -23.10 12.50 -26.87
C CYS A 60 -21.86 12.25 -27.73
N THR A 61 -21.37 13.34 -28.34
CA THR A 61 -20.16 13.39 -29.14
C THR A 61 -18.95 12.99 -28.29
N LYS A 62 -18.18 12.00 -28.77
CA LYS A 62 -16.87 11.68 -28.21
C LYS A 62 -15.93 12.82 -28.52
N THR A 63 -15.70 13.71 -27.56
CA THR A 63 -14.53 14.58 -27.58
C THR A 63 -13.31 13.70 -27.29
N ASN A 64 -12.54 13.40 -28.32
CA ASN A 64 -11.23 12.78 -28.19
C ASN A 64 -10.29 13.80 -27.52
N HIS A 65 -10.23 13.80 -26.19
CA HIS A 65 -9.10 14.38 -25.50
C HIS A 65 -7.95 13.37 -25.62
N PRO A 66 -6.86 13.68 -26.32
CA PRO A 66 -5.66 12.87 -26.23
C PRO A 66 -5.12 13.03 -24.81
N SER A 67 -5.47 12.09 -23.92
CA SER A 67 -4.66 11.85 -22.73
C SER A 67 -3.29 11.44 -23.22
N GLN A 68 -2.36 12.40 -23.23
CA GLN A 68 -0.94 12.11 -23.36
C GLN A 68 -0.52 11.38 -22.09
N THR A 69 -0.82 10.09 -22.01
CA THR A 69 -0.13 9.18 -21.11
C THR A 69 1.25 8.97 -21.70
N THR A 70 2.16 9.90 -21.43
CA THR A 70 3.59 9.56 -21.41
C THR A 70 3.73 8.31 -20.54
N PRO A 71 4.42 7.24 -21.01
CA PRO A 71 4.72 6.11 -20.16
C PRO A 71 5.48 6.64 -18.94
N VAL A 72 4.85 6.63 -17.77
CA VAL A 72 5.55 6.88 -16.52
C VAL A 72 6.56 5.75 -16.41
N LYS A 73 7.84 6.09 -16.59
CA LYS A 73 8.94 5.14 -16.41
C LYS A 73 8.80 4.58 -14.99
N SER A 74 8.56 3.28 -14.88
CA SER A 74 8.40 2.64 -13.59
C SER A 74 9.65 2.92 -12.74
N PRO A 75 9.52 3.26 -11.44
CA PRO A 75 10.68 3.51 -10.57
C PRO A 75 11.65 2.31 -10.48
N HIS A 76 11.28 1.15 -11.04
CA HIS A 76 11.96 -0.14 -10.95
C HIS A 76 12.99 -0.40 -12.05
N ASP A 77 13.27 0.55 -12.96
CA ASP A 77 14.16 0.35 -14.12
C ASP A 77 15.67 0.30 -13.79
N GLY A 78 16.07 0.40 -12.52
CA GLY A 78 17.48 0.58 -12.10
C GLY A 78 18.23 -0.65 -11.61
N HIS A 79 17.54 -1.75 -11.27
CA HIS A 79 18.19 -2.97 -10.78
C HIS A 79 18.37 -3.96 -11.93
N THR A 80 19.54 -4.57 -12.06
CA THR A 80 19.73 -5.74 -12.92
C THR A 80 18.82 -6.86 -12.41
N SER A 81 17.59 -6.91 -12.93
CA SER A 81 16.54 -7.74 -12.36
C SER A 81 16.91 -9.20 -12.56
N ARG A 82 17.34 -9.82 -11.47
CA ARG A 82 17.68 -11.23 -11.44
C ARG A 82 16.41 -12.02 -11.76
N THR A 83 16.55 -13.03 -12.63
CA THR A 83 15.42 -13.85 -13.04
C THR A 83 15.22 -15.00 -12.07
N TYR A 84 14.02 -15.10 -11.50
CA TYR A 84 13.66 -16.15 -10.54
C TYR A 84 12.66 -17.13 -11.15
N ALA A 85 12.73 -18.40 -10.77
CA ALA A 85 11.66 -19.37 -10.96
C ALA A 85 11.06 -19.74 -9.60
N PHE A 86 9.74 -19.70 -9.51
CA PHE A 86 8.97 -20.11 -8.33
C PHE A 86 8.23 -21.40 -8.68
N VAL A 87 8.63 -22.51 -8.05
CA VAL A 87 8.10 -23.85 -8.35
C VAL A 87 7.25 -24.39 -7.20
N ASN A 88 6.41 -25.38 -7.49
CA ASN A 88 5.55 -26.06 -6.51
C ASN A 88 4.64 -25.11 -5.71
N GLY A 89 4.16 -24.03 -6.32
CA GLY A 89 3.23 -23.09 -5.70
C GLY A 89 1.79 -23.32 -6.13
N GLN A 90 0.85 -22.93 -5.26
CA GLN A 90 -0.58 -22.84 -5.50
C GLN A 90 -0.92 -21.36 -5.74
N TRP A 91 -1.25 -20.96 -6.96
CA TRP A 91 -1.39 -19.56 -7.35
C TRP A 91 -2.85 -19.15 -7.44
N PHE A 92 -3.20 -18.06 -6.77
CA PHE A 92 -4.53 -17.48 -6.86
C PHE A 92 -4.74 -16.85 -8.25
N ASP A 93 -5.83 -17.22 -8.91
CA ASP A 93 -6.20 -16.72 -10.25
C ASP A 93 -7.37 -15.71 -10.24
N GLY A 94 -7.84 -15.32 -9.05
CA GLY A 94 -9.02 -14.49 -8.85
C GLY A 94 -10.28 -15.27 -8.47
N GLN A 95 -10.29 -16.60 -8.66
CA GLN A 95 -11.42 -17.47 -8.30
C GLN A 95 -11.02 -18.60 -7.36
N GLY A 96 -9.82 -19.15 -7.55
CA GLY A 96 -9.30 -20.24 -6.75
C GLY A 96 -7.79 -20.36 -6.88
N PHE A 97 -7.26 -21.49 -6.43
CA PHE A 97 -5.83 -21.77 -6.47
C PHE A 97 -5.52 -22.88 -7.47
N SER A 98 -4.51 -22.65 -8.31
CA SER A 98 -4.02 -23.62 -9.28
C SER A 98 -2.51 -23.83 -9.12
N GLN A 99 -2.07 -25.08 -9.26
CA GLN A 99 -0.64 -25.39 -9.22
C GLN A 99 0.05 -24.76 -10.42
N GLY A 100 1.21 -24.14 -10.21
CA GLY A 100 1.94 -23.49 -11.29
C GLY A 100 3.39 -23.18 -10.97
N THR A 101 4.18 -23.06 -12.04
CA THR A 101 5.49 -22.42 -12.01
C THR A 101 5.35 -21.03 -12.60
N TRP A 102 5.87 -20.04 -11.88
CA TRP A 102 5.95 -18.65 -12.36
C TRP A 102 7.39 -18.18 -12.33
N TYR A 103 7.68 -17.17 -13.13
CA TYR A 103 8.99 -16.56 -13.25
C TYR A 103 8.88 -15.07 -12.97
N ALA A 104 9.77 -14.53 -12.14
CA ALA A 104 9.96 -13.08 -12.06
C ALA A 104 11.04 -12.68 -13.07
N VAL A 105 10.68 -11.81 -14.01
CA VAL A 105 11.54 -11.28 -15.06
C VAL A 105 11.33 -9.78 -15.11
N GLN A 106 12.36 -8.98 -14.84
CA GLN A 106 12.29 -7.52 -14.94
C GLN A 106 11.11 -6.92 -14.14
N GLY A 107 10.95 -7.37 -12.89
CA GLY A 107 9.88 -6.92 -12.00
C GLY A 107 8.47 -7.43 -12.35
N SER A 108 8.32 -8.24 -13.40
CA SER A 108 7.03 -8.80 -13.82
C SER A 108 6.97 -10.30 -13.61
N LEU A 109 5.80 -10.79 -13.19
CA LEU A 109 5.51 -12.22 -13.10
C LEU A 109 5.00 -12.75 -14.44
N THR A 110 5.55 -13.87 -14.91
CA THR A 110 5.12 -14.55 -16.13
C THR A 110 5.11 -16.07 -15.96
N ARG A 111 4.26 -16.76 -16.71
CA ARG A 111 4.28 -18.23 -16.83
C ARG A 111 5.21 -18.71 -17.95
N SER A 112 5.62 -17.81 -18.84
CA SER A 112 6.55 -18.15 -19.93
C SER A 112 7.96 -18.31 -19.37
N ARG A 113 8.55 -19.48 -19.60
CA ARG A 113 9.89 -19.77 -19.12
C ARG A 113 10.92 -18.86 -19.82
N PRO A 114 11.73 -18.09 -19.06
CA PRO A 114 12.80 -17.28 -19.63
C PRO A 114 13.97 -18.16 -20.10
N LYS A 115 14.82 -17.61 -20.97
CA LYS A 115 16.00 -18.32 -21.52
C LYS A 115 16.96 -18.80 -20.42
N SER A 116 17.10 -18.01 -19.36
CA SER A 116 17.95 -18.31 -18.21
C SER A 116 17.21 -18.01 -16.91
N VAL A 117 17.38 -18.88 -15.93
CA VAL A 117 16.88 -18.70 -14.56
C VAL A 117 18.10 -18.58 -13.65
N ALA A 118 18.19 -17.47 -12.92
CA ALA A 118 19.33 -17.20 -12.05
C ALA A 118 19.19 -17.85 -10.66
N GLN A 119 17.96 -18.16 -10.24
CA GLN A 119 17.66 -18.90 -9.02
C GLN A 119 16.26 -19.53 -9.09
N THR A 120 16.14 -20.73 -8.53
CA THR A 120 14.86 -21.41 -8.33
C THR A 120 14.49 -21.39 -6.85
N ILE A 121 13.25 -21.03 -6.56
CA ILE A 121 12.64 -20.96 -5.23
C ILE A 121 11.52 -22.00 -5.18
N ASP A 122 11.66 -22.99 -4.30
CA ASP A 122 10.63 -23.99 -4.05
C ASP A 122 9.63 -23.49 -3.01
N LEU A 123 8.37 -23.36 -3.41
CA LEU A 123 7.28 -22.88 -2.57
C LEU A 123 6.68 -23.98 -1.69
N LYS A 124 7.09 -25.24 -1.87
CA LYS A 124 6.71 -26.38 -1.00
C LYS A 124 5.20 -26.57 -0.83
N GLY A 125 4.45 -26.36 -1.91
CA GLY A 125 2.98 -26.43 -1.90
C GLY A 125 2.30 -25.20 -1.28
N GLY A 126 3.05 -24.14 -0.98
CA GLY A 126 2.54 -22.89 -0.43
C GLY A 126 1.62 -22.15 -1.39
N TYR A 127 0.79 -21.27 -0.82
CA TYR A 127 -0.20 -20.49 -1.54
C TYR A 127 0.35 -19.10 -1.85
N VAL A 128 0.16 -18.64 -3.08
CA VAL A 128 0.60 -17.33 -3.55
C VAL A 128 -0.62 -16.50 -3.93
N VAL A 129 -0.71 -15.32 -3.35
CA VAL A 129 -1.76 -14.33 -3.60
C VAL A 129 -1.11 -13.04 -4.11
N PRO A 130 -1.85 -12.17 -4.82
CA PRO A 130 -1.41 -10.81 -5.08
C PRO A 130 -1.07 -10.09 -3.77
N PRO A 131 -0.14 -9.13 -3.79
CA PRO A 131 0.11 -8.28 -2.63
C PRO A 131 -1.16 -7.55 -2.21
N PHE A 132 -1.30 -7.32 -0.91
CA PHE A 132 -2.45 -6.62 -0.35
C PHE A 132 -2.37 -5.12 -0.57
N GLY A 133 -3.55 -4.50 -0.57
CA GLY A 133 -3.69 -3.05 -0.53
C GLY A 133 -4.44 -2.61 0.72
N GLU A 134 -3.93 -1.58 1.40
CA GLU A 134 -4.65 -0.87 2.45
C GLU A 134 -5.43 0.30 1.83
N ALA A 135 -6.75 0.20 1.85
CA ALA A 135 -7.62 1.15 1.15
C ALA A 135 -8.04 2.35 2.03
N HIS A 136 -7.74 2.35 3.33
CA HIS A 136 -8.05 3.45 4.22
C HIS A 136 -7.13 3.45 5.44
N THR A 137 -6.15 4.36 5.47
CA THR A 137 -5.25 4.50 6.62
C THR A 137 -4.88 5.94 6.91
N HIS A 138 -4.40 6.16 8.12
CA HIS A 138 -3.69 7.37 8.56
C HIS A 138 -2.29 7.05 9.11
N ASN A 139 -1.77 5.84 8.88
CA ASN A 139 -0.48 5.43 9.47
C ASN A 139 0.74 6.06 8.77
N VAL A 140 0.58 6.46 7.51
CA VAL A 140 1.65 7.06 6.69
C VAL A 140 1.51 8.58 6.77
N GLU A 141 2.08 9.21 7.81
CA GLU A 141 1.76 10.61 8.11
C GLU A 141 2.99 11.51 8.29
N GLY A 142 4.14 11.01 8.79
CA GLY A 142 5.35 11.82 8.85
C GLY A 142 6.59 11.11 9.38
N ALA A 143 7.67 11.88 9.56
CA ALA A 143 9.03 11.33 9.71
C ALA A 143 9.28 10.58 11.03
N TRP A 144 8.42 10.75 12.04
CA TRP A 144 8.64 10.23 13.39
C TRP A 144 8.62 8.69 13.48
N ASN A 145 7.97 7.99 12.54
CA ASN A 145 7.86 6.52 12.57
C ASN A 145 7.87 5.86 11.18
N ILE A 146 8.14 6.60 10.11
CA ILE A 146 7.90 6.11 8.75
C ILE A 146 8.63 4.80 8.41
N ASP A 147 9.86 4.61 8.89
CA ASP A 147 10.60 3.37 8.62
C ASP A 147 9.94 2.15 9.29
N GLN A 148 9.36 2.33 10.48
CA GLN A 148 8.62 1.27 11.18
C GLN A 148 7.32 0.93 10.44
N VAL A 149 6.62 1.95 9.94
CA VAL A 149 5.39 1.79 9.17
C VAL A 149 5.65 1.03 7.87
N ILE A 150 6.68 1.42 7.10
CA ILE A 150 7.11 0.72 5.88
C ILE A 150 7.43 -0.74 6.20
N ASN A 151 8.24 -0.99 7.22
CA ASN A 151 8.66 -2.34 7.59
C ASN A 151 7.47 -3.23 7.99
N HIS A 152 6.50 -2.69 8.73
CA HIS A 152 5.29 -3.44 9.09
C HIS A 152 4.48 -3.80 7.84
N TYR A 153 4.23 -2.85 6.95
CA TYR A 153 3.45 -3.10 5.75
C TYR A 153 4.11 -4.11 4.81
N VAL A 154 5.41 -3.96 4.53
CA VAL A 154 6.15 -4.90 3.68
C VAL A 154 6.18 -6.31 4.29
N ARG A 155 6.45 -6.41 5.60
CA ARG A 155 6.44 -7.69 6.32
C ARG A 155 5.08 -8.39 6.22
N ASP A 156 3.99 -7.62 6.29
CA ASP A 156 2.63 -8.14 6.32
C ASP A 156 2.04 -8.30 4.90
N GLY A 157 2.83 -8.06 3.84
CA GLY A 157 2.43 -8.25 2.45
C GLY A 157 1.54 -7.13 1.89
N ILE A 158 1.50 -5.97 2.54
CA ILE A 158 0.73 -4.79 2.12
C ILE A 158 1.67 -3.86 1.36
N PHE A 159 1.49 -3.78 0.04
CA PHE A 159 2.42 -3.05 -0.83
C PHE A 159 1.80 -1.77 -1.37
N TYR A 160 0.46 -1.70 -1.43
CA TYR A 160 -0.28 -0.53 -1.91
C TYR A 160 -1.06 0.10 -0.78
N VAL A 161 -0.99 1.42 -0.63
CA VAL A 161 -1.62 2.14 0.48
C VAL A 161 -2.33 3.39 -0.05
N LYS A 162 -3.58 3.59 0.38
CA LYS A 162 -4.31 4.84 0.20
C LYS A 162 -4.48 5.52 1.55
N ASN A 163 -3.78 6.64 1.74
CA ASN A 163 -4.04 7.53 2.86
C ASN A 163 -5.13 8.54 2.46
N THR A 164 -6.23 8.52 3.21
CA THR A 164 -7.47 9.27 2.88
C THR A 164 -7.50 10.67 3.48
N THR A 165 -6.63 10.99 4.43
CA THR A 165 -6.35 12.36 4.85
C THR A 165 -5.04 12.43 5.63
N ASP A 166 -4.28 13.48 5.36
CA ASP A 166 -2.98 13.76 5.96
C ASP A 166 -2.67 15.25 5.87
N ILE A 167 -1.58 15.66 6.53
CA ILE A 167 -1.01 17.01 6.42
C ILE A 167 0.08 16.97 5.33
N PRO A 168 -0.10 17.66 4.19
CA PRO A 168 0.83 17.60 3.06
C PRO A 168 2.27 17.90 3.43
N GLU A 169 2.49 18.86 4.34
CA GLU A 169 3.82 19.29 4.78
C GLU A 169 4.57 18.19 5.53
N PHE A 170 3.87 17.26 6.20
CA PHE A 170 4.50 16.11 6.84
C PHE A 170 4.81 15.01 5.82
N VAL A 171 3.95 14.83 4.81
CA VAL A 171 4.21 13.91 3.70
C VAL A 171 5.44 14.34 2.90
N GLU A 172 5.64 15.64 2.66
CA GLU A 172 6.84 16.14 1.98
C GLU A 172 8.14 15.73 2.68
N GLN A 173 8.13 15.64 4.01
CA GLN A 173 9.32 15.22 4.78
C GLN A 173 9.68 13.75 4.58
N ILE A 174 8.70 12.91 4.20
CA ILE A 174 8.88 11.46 4.03
C ILE A 174 8.79 10.99 2.58
N ARG A 175 8.50 11.89 1.64
CA ARG A 175 8.29 11.57 0.21
C ARG A 175 9.43 10.76 -0.39
N GLY A 176 10.68 11.05 -0.01
CA GLY A 176 11.86 10.33 -0.50
C GLY A 176 12.00 8.88 -0.03
N LYS A 177 11.17 8.42 0.91
CA LYS A 177 11.15 7.04 1.43
C LYS A 177 9.97 6.20 0.92
N LEU A 178 9.08 6.81 0.16
CA LEU A 178 7.84 6.21 -0.35
C LEU A 178 7.92 6.06 -1.86
N ASN A 179 7.15 5.15 -2.44
CA ASN A 179 7.13 4.91 -3.90
C ASN A 179 8.52 4.60 -4.46
N THR A 180 9.37 3.96 -3.65
CA THR A 180 10.68 3.45 -4.04
C THR A 180 10.64 1.93 -4.16
N PRO A 181 11.58 1.30 -4.91
CA PRO A 181 11.59 -0.15 -5.09
C PRO A 181 11.61 -0.98 -3.78
N ASP A 182 12.16 -0.42 -2.71
CA ASP A 182 12.31 -1.10 -1.41
C ASP A 182 11.25 -0.67 -0.37
N SER A 183 10.18 0.01 -0.80
CA SER A 183 9.13 0.55 0.07
C SER A 183 7.72 0.21 -0.41
N ILE A 184 6.72 0.74 0.30
CA ILE A 184 5.32 0.73 -0.13
C ILE A 184 5.03 1.80 -1.18
N ASP A 185 4.03 1.53 -2.00
CA ASP A 185 3.42 2.47 -2.93
C ASP A 185 2.22 3.15 -2.25
N VAL A 186 2.26 4.48 -2.18
CA VAL A 186 1.28 5.28 -1.44
C VAL A 186 0.69 6.38 -2.31
N ILE A 187 -0.63 6.45 -2.29
CA ILE A 187 -1.39 7.61 -2.77
C ILE A 187 -2.03 8.34 -1.60
N PHE A 188 -2.09 9.66 -1.70
CA PHE A 188 -2.62 10.55 -0.68
C PHE A 188 -3.78 11.35 -1.24
N ALA A 189 -4.88 11.43 -0.49
CA ALA A 189 -5.96 12.36 -0.80
C ALA A 189 -5.63 13.78 -0.32
N HIS A 190 -4.78 13.91 0.72
CA HIS A 190 -4.50 15.14 1.45
C HIS A 190 -5.75 15.83 2.04
N ALA A 191 -5.56 16.64 3.07
CA ALA A 191 -6.53 17.65 3.56
C ALA A 191 -8.02 17.22 3.53
N GLY A 192 -8.45 16.40 4.49
CA GLY A 192 -9.80 15.88 4.56
C GLY A 192 -10.88 16.98 4.61
N LEU A 193 -11.69 17.07 3.55
CA LEU A 193 -12.78 18.04 3.44
C LEU A 193 -13.88 17.78 4.48
N THR A 194 -14.30 18.82 5.19
CA THR A 194 -15.39 18.73 6.16
C THR A 194 -16.25 20.00 6.19
N GLY A 195 -17.52 19.83 6.56
CA GLY A 195 -18.45 20.93 6.76
C GLY A 195 -18.40 21.46 8.20
N GLN A 196 -19.24 22.47 8.48
CA GLN A 196 -19.42 23.00 9.84
C GLN A 196 -19.78 21.85 10.81
N ASN A 197 -19.08 21.78 11.95
CA ASN A 197 -19.21 20.70 12.95
C ASN A 197 -18.95 19.27 12.44
N GLY A 198 -18.41 19.10 11.22
CA GLY A 198 -18.11 17.78 10.67
C GLY A 198 -16.80 17.19 11.22
N HIS A 199 -16.58 15.89 11.00
CA HIS A 199 -15.25 15.30 11.20
C HIS A 199 -14.36 15.62 9.98
N PRO A 200 -13.10 16.06 10.10
CA PRO A 200 -12.26 16.15 11.31
C PRO A 200 -12.06 17.58 11.85
N ILE A 201 -13.12 18.30 12.27
CA ILE A 201 -13.00 19.70 12.73
C ILE A 201 -11.96 19.94 13.82
N ALA A 202 -11.73 18.96 14.72
CA ALA A 202 -10.68 19.05 15.73
C ALA A 202 -9.28 19.23 15.11
N LEU A 203 -8.98 18.56 13.99
CA LEU A 203 -7.72 18.76 13.26
C LEU A 203 -7.58 20.21 12.79
N TYR A 204 -8.66 20.79 12.24
CA TYR A 204 -8.68 22.17 11.77
C TYR A 204 -8.54 23.18 12.91
N GLU A 205 -9.23 22.97 14.02
CA GLU A 205 -9.31 23.93 15.13
C GLU A 205 -8.15 23.82 16.14
N ASP A 206 -7.65 22.62 16.39
CA ASP A 206 -6.67 22.38 17.45
C ASP A 206 -5.24 22.27 16.90
N THR A 207 -5.06 21.77 15.67
CA THR A 207 -3.73 21.58 15.06
C THR A 207 -3.47 22.58 13.94
N LEU A 208 -4.29 22.61 12.89
CA LEU A 208 -4.02 23.42 11.70
C LEU A 208 -4.21 24.92 11.96
N ARG A 209 -5.13 25.31 12.84
CA ARG A 209 -5.31 26.72 13.25
C ARG A 209 -3.99 27.31 13.75
N THR A 210 -3.40 26.73 14.78
CA THR A 210 -2.20 27.26 15.44
C THR A 210 -0.94 27.08 14.59
N HIS A 211 -0.78 25.92 13.95
CA HIS A 211 0.48 25.56 13.30
C HIS A 211 0.53 25.93 11.80
N ARG A 212 -0.62 26.13 11.15
CA ARG A 212 -0.68 26.38 9.70
C ARG A 212 -1.35 27.70 9.35
N TYR A 213 -2.53 27.98 9.90
CA TYR A 213 -3.33 29.14 9.51
C TYR A 213 -2.85 30.42 10.19
N GLU A 214 -2.69 30.44 11.51
CA GLU A 214 -2.28 31.63 12.26
C GLU A 214 -0.98 32.28 11.74
N PRO A 215 0.08 31.52 11.37
CA PRO A 215 1.29 32.08 10.78
C PRO A 215 1.09 32.78 9.44
N VAL A 216 0.03 32.43 8.68
CA VAL A 216 -0.20 32.91 7.31
C VAL A 216 -1.28 33.99 7.26
N ILE A 217 -2.37 33.80 8.00
CA ILE A 217 -3.56 34.67 7.93
C ILE A 217 -3.83 35.45 9.22
N GLY A 218 -2.89 35.42 10.17
CA GLY A 218 -3.01 36.05 11.47
C GLY A 218 -3.82 35.22 12.46
N LYS A 219 -3.78 35.64 13.74
CA LYS A 219 -4.41 34.94 14.86
C LYS A 219 -5.89 34.59 14.61
N ARG A 220 -6.30 33.38 15.01
CA ARG A 220 -7.69 32.90 14.90
C ARG A 220 -8.12 32.28 16.22
N GLU A 221 -9.30 32.67 16.69
CA GLU A 221 -9.88 32.04 17.87
C GLU A 221 -10.39 30.64 17.55
N LYS A 222 -10.48 29.81 18.59
CA LYS A 222 -11.11 28.49 18.44
C LYS A 222 -12.59 28.68 18.08
N GLY A 223 -13.05 27.96 17.06
CA GLY A 223 -14.40 28.09 16.50
C GLY A 223 -14.47 28.92 15.22
N TRP A 224 -13.36 29.53 14.78
CA TRP A 224 -13.33 30.32 13.54
C TRP A 224 -13.72 29.53 12.29
N PHE A 225 -13.51 28.21 12.27
CA PHE A 225 -13.87 27.34 11.15
C PHE A 225 -15.38 27.11 11.07
N ASN A 226 -16.11 27.37 12.16
CA ASN A 226 -17.56 27.20 12.23
C ASN A 226 -18.37 28.42 11.78
N GLY A 227 -17.74 29.56 11.45
CA GLY A 227 -18.43 30.79 11.08
C GLY A 227 -18.77 31.69 12.27
#